data_AF-A0A267DVF5-F1
#
_entry.id   AF-A0A267DVF5-F1
#
_cell.length_a   1.000
_cell.length_b   1.000
_cell.length_c   1.000
_cell.angle_alpha   90.00
_cell.angle_beta   90.00
_cell.angle_gamma   90.00
#
_symmetry.space_group_name_H-M   'P 1'
#
loop_
_entity.id
_entity.type
_entity.pdbx_description
1 polymer ?
#
loop_
_entity_poly.entity_id
_entity_poly.type
_entity_poly.pdbx_seq_one_letter_code
_entity_poly.pdbx_strand_id
1 'polypeptide(L)'
;MNLNRQQRLFQQGHQPVFRVGFPDGSFAKWQRVRDRCSCETVDGQFYLTFTHRFGANAKGCTTYFAFCYPWSYTESQEQLSALDYRFRHCAAMRPGKAGPDEIYYHRELLCHSLDRQRVDLLTITDCHGMTDQEEDRFDERLFLERSNPRPRAFPGKRVFLVSSRVHPGETPASFVFNGFLEFILREADARARQLRRLFVFKLIPMLNPDGVTRVTIAPTAVVSI
;
A
#
# COMPACT_ATOMS: atom_id res chain seq x y z
N MET A 1 2.99 20.28 2.66
CA MET A 1 2.03 19.44 3.41
C MET A 1 1.63 20.24 4.65
N ASN A 2 0.34 20.53 4.86
CA ASN A 2 -0.10 21.35 6.00
C ASN A 2 -0.13 20.46 7.26
N LEU A 3 1.02 20.29 7.90
CA LEU A 3 1.27 19.43 9.07
C LEU A 3 0.50 19.89 10.33
N ASN A 4 -0.18 21.05 10.28
CA ASN A 4 -0.88 21.70 11.39
C ASN A 4 -1.96 20.84 12.08
N ARG A 5 -2.41 19.72 11.50
CA ARG A 5 -3.39 18.81 12.14
C ARG A 5 -2.78 17.64 12.91
N GLN A 6 -1.45 17.47 12.90
CA GLN A 6 -0.81 16.32 13.55
C GLN A 6 -0.67 16.45 15.07
N GLN A 7 -0.76 17.67 15.61
CA GLN A 7 -0.67 17.91 17.06
C GLN A 7 -1.68 17.07 17.84
N ARG A 8 -2.92 16.97 17.35
CA ARG A 8 -3.96 16.13 17.99
C ARG A 8 -3.60 14.65 18.02
N LEU A 9 -2.94 14.13 16.97
CA LEU A 9 -2.54 12.71 16.90
C LEU A 9 -1.51 12.39 18.00
N PHE A 10 -0.49 13.24 18.17
CA PHE A 10 0.51 13.04 19.23
C PHE A 10 -0.03 13.28 20.63
N GLN A 11 -0.94 14.25 20.79
CA GLN A 11 -1.65 14.45 22.07
C GLN A 11 -2.47 13.21 22.46
N GLN A 12 -2.92 12.41 21.49
CA GLN A 12 -3.67 11.16 21.69
C GLN A 12 -2.79 9.90 21.73
N GLY A 13 -1.47 10.05 21.88
CA GLY A 13 -0.56 8.92 22.10
C GLY A 13 0.06 8.33 20.83
N HIS A 14 -0.06 9.00 19.68
CA HIS A 14 0.81 8.67 18.55
C HIS A 14 2.28 8.86 18.96
N GLN A 15 3.15 7.97 18.51
CA GLN A 15 4.58 7.99 18.82
C GLN A 15 5.38 7.72 17.55
N PRO A 16 6.52 8.41 17.35
CA PRO A 16 7.46 8.06 16.31
C PRO A 16 7.90 6.61 16.42
N VAL A 17 8.39 6.07 15.32
CA VAL A 17 9.01 4.75 15.28
C VAL A 17 10.49 4.87 14.98
N PHE A 18 11.26 3.85 15.36
CA PHE A 18 12.66 3.73 15.05
C PHE A 18 13.01 2.30 14.62
N ARG A 19 14.10 2.15 13.87
CA ARG A 19 14.76 0.86 13.64
C ARG A 19 16.27 1.05 13.66
N VAL A 20 16.99 -0.04 13.92
CA VAL A 20 18.46 -0.07 13.92
C VAL A 20 18.93 -0.87 12.71
N GLY A 21 19.84 -0.30 11.92
CA GLY A 21 20.62 -1.01 10.92
C GLY A 21 22.00 -1.37 11.49
N PHE A 22 22.43 -2.60 11.24
CA PHE A 22 23.68 -3.16 11.74
C PHE A 22 24.78 -3.11 10.66
N PRO A 23 26.07 -3.17 11.04
CA PRO A 23 27.18 -3.14 10.08
C PRO A 23 27.17 -4.25 9.03
N ASP A 24 26.52 -5.38 9.32
CA ASP A 24 26.36 -6.52 8.40
C ASP A 24 25.27 -6.31 7.33
N GLY A 25 24.63 -5.14 7.33
CA GLY A 25 23.54 -4.78 6.42
C GLY A 25 22.16 -5.27 6.87
N SER A 26 22.05 -5.97 8.00
CA SER A 26 20.78 -6.39 8.54
C SER A 26 20.06 -5.26 9.28
N PHE A 27 18.74 -5.37 9.41
CA PHE A 27 17.92 -4.38 10.11
C PHE A 27 17.08 -5.04 11.20
N ALA A 28 17.01 -4.40 12.36
CA ALA A 28 16.00 -4.69 13.37
C ALA A 28 14.61 -4.28 12.88
N LYS A 29 13.57 -4.92 13.45
CA LYS A 29 12.17 -4.52 13.21
C LYS A 29 11.92 -3.10 13.71
N TRP A 30 11.01 -2.39 13.04
CA TRP A 30 10.51 -1.10 13.50
C TRP A 30 9.83 -1.22 14.88
N GLN A 31 10.12 -0.29 15.77
CA GLN A 31 9.57 -0.21 17.11
C GLN A 31 9.13 1.22 17.42
N ARG A 32 8.14 1.39 18.32
CA ARG A 32 7.75 2.72 18.78
C ARG A 32 8.78 3.27 19.77
N VAL A 33 9.06 4.57 19.67
CA VAL A 33 9.77 5.31 20.73
C VAL A 33 8.93 5.22 22.00
N ARG A 34 9.49 4.66 23.07
CA ARG A 34 8.72 4.32 24.28
C ARG A 34 8.38 5.55 25.11
N ASP A 35 9.32 6.48 25.21
CA ASP A 35 9.14 7.69 25.99
C ASP A 35 8.10 8.61 25.34
N ARG A 36 7.33 9.32 26.16
CA ARG A 36 6.30 10.23 25.67
C ARG A 36 6.96 11.38 24.89
N CYS A 37 6.49 11.62 23.68
CA CYS A 37 6.90 12.78 22.89
C CYS A 37 6.08 14.02 23.27
N SER A 38 6.67 15.20 23.11
CA SER A 38 5.99 16.49 23.16
C SER A 38 5.88 17.08 21.76
N CYS A 39 4.84 17.87 21.52
CA CYS A 39 4.68 18.60 20.27
C CYS A 39 4.15 20.00 20.53
N GLU A 40 4.65 20.96 19.76
CA GLU A 40 4.25 22.35 19.81
C GLU A 40 4.26 22.95 18.39
N THR A 41 3.49 24.02 18.19
CA THR A 41 3.51 24.78 16.96
C THR A 41 3.92 26.20 17.29
N VAL A 42 5.07 26.62 16.77
CA VAL A 42 5.62 27.98 16.97
C VAL A 42 5.72 28.63 15.60
N ASP A 43 5.12 29.81 15.45
CA ASP A 43 5.08 30.57 14.17
C ASP A 43 4.58 29.76 12.96
N GLY A 44 3.64 28.84 13.19
CA GLY A 44 3.08 27.96 12.15
C GLY A 44 3.96 26.77 11.77
N GLN A 45 5.13 26.60 12.42
CA GLN A 45 6.02 25.47 12.26
C GLN A 45 5.75 24.41 13.34
N PHE A 46 5.57 23.17 12.94
CA PHE A 46 5.33 22.04 13.84
C PHE A 46 6.65 21.46 14.36
N TYR A 47 6.79 21.38 15.68
CA TYR A 47 7.92 20.77 16.38
C TYR A 47 7.45 19.50 17.09
N LEU A 48 8.23 18.44 16.95
CA LEU A 48 8.06 17.17 17.65
C LEU A 48 9.37 16.82 18.36
N THR A 49 9.30 16.69 19.68
CA THR A 49 10.45 16.36 20.52
C THR A 49 10.24 14.99 21.15
N PHE A 50 11.26 14.15 21.08
CA PHE A 50 11.26 12.83 21.69
C PHE A 50 12.67 12.48 22.16
N THR A 51 12.76 11.56 23.12
CA THR A 51 14.03 11.04 23.62
C THR A 51 14.21 9.60 23.15
N HIS A 52 15.42 9.27 22.71
CA HIS A 52 15.79 7.91 22.35
C HIS A 52 17.10 7.53 23.05
N ARG A 53 17.13 6.35 23.66
CA ARG A 53 18.33 5.79 24.30
C ARG A 53 18.92 4.74 23.39
N PHE A 54 20.14 4.97 22.93
CA PHE A 54 20.88 4.01 22.14
C PHE A 54 21.38 2.87 23.01
N GLY A 55 21.30 1.63 22.50
CA GLY A 55 21.74 0.45 23.23
C GLY A 55 23.26 0.43 23.47
N ALA A 56 23.70 -0.27 24.52
CA ALA A 56 25.12 -0.36 24.90
C ALA A 56 26.04 -0.90 23.79
N ASN A 57 25.49 -1.67 22.84
CA ASN A 57 26.22 -2.23 21.68
C ASN A 57 25.94 -1.47 20.38
N ALA A 58 25.56 -0.19 20.43
CA ALA A 58 25.20 0.60 19.25
C ALA A 58 26.40 1.03 18.38
N LYS A 59 27.64 0.69 18.76
CA LYS A 59 28.84 1.11 18.03
C LYS A 59 28.82 0.59 16.59
N GLY A 60 28.90 1.50 15.63
CA GLY A 60 28.82 1.18 14.19
C GLY A 60 27.41 0.91 13.69
N CYS A 61 26.39 0.95 14.56
CA CYS A 61 25.00 0.83 14.15
C CYS A 61 24.46 2.19 13.71
N THR A 62 23.47 2.16 12.82
CA THR A 62 22.75 3.37 12.39
C THR A 62 21.29 3.28 12.81
N THR A 63 20.80 4.28 13.53
CA THR A 63 19.39 4.35 13.95
C THR A 63 18.61 5.27 13.02
N TYR A 64 17.48 4.78 12.54
CA TYR A 64 16.56 5.46 11.65
C TYR A 64 15.28 5.77 12.41
N PHE A 65 14.78 6.99 12.32
CA PHE A 65 13.48 7.38 12.89
C PHE A 65 12.41 7.55 11.81
N ALA A 66 11.13 7.44 12.13
CA ALA A 66 10.07 7.82 11.20
C ALA A 66 8.83 8.26 11.98
N PHE A 67 8.02 9.09 11.34
CA PHE A 67 6.78 9.58 11.93
C PHE A 67 5.75 8.47 12.16
N CYS A 68 5.65 7.55 11.20
CA CYS A 68 4.82 6.35 11.22
C CYS A 68 5.64 5.18 10.67
N TYR A 69 5.13 3.96 10.85
CA TYR A 69 5.68 2.80 10.15
C TYR A 69 5.75 3.11 8.63
N PRO A 70 6.92 2.97 8.00
CA PRO A 70 7.03 3.21 6.58
C PRO A 70 6.39 2.09 5.79
N TRP A 71 6.02 2.41 4.56
CA TRP A 71 5.64 1.46 3.53
C TRP A 71 6.17 1.99 2.19
N SER A 72 7.25 1.38 1.71
CA SER A 72 7.97 1.79 0.51
C SER A 72 7.27 1.34 -0.77
N TYR A 73 7.66 1.95 -1.89
CA TYR A 73 7.21 1.51 -3.20
C TYR A 73 7.68 0.07 -3.49
N THR A 74 8.93 -0.27 -3.17
CA THR A 74 9.47 -1.62 -3.35
C THR A 74 8.70 -2.67 -2.55
N GLU A 75 8.44 -2.44 -1.26
CA GLU A 75 7.61 -3.36 -0.45
C GLU A 75 6.21 -3.54 -1.06
N SER A 76 5.62 -2.47 -1.60
CA SER A 76 4.36 -2.55 -2.32
C SER A 76 4.46 -3.44 -3.57
N GLN A 77 5.48 -3.26 -4.40
CA GLN A 77 5.68 -4.03 -5.62
C GLN A 77 5.99 -5.50 -5.36
N GLU A 78 6.75 -5.80 -4.31
CA GLU A 78 7.04 -7.17 -3.85
C GLU A 78 5.75 -7.87 -3.38
N GLN A 79 4.93 -7.18 -2.58
CA GLN A 79 3.63 -7.70 -2.14
C GLN A 79 2.74 -8.04 -3.35
N LEU A 80 2.63 -7.14 -4.33
CA LEU A 80 1.83 -7.39 -5.53
C LEU A 80 2.38 -8.55 -6.36
N SER A 81 3.70 -8.67 -6.48
CA SER A 81 4.35 -9.79 -7.18
C SER A 81 4.06 -11.13 -6.50
N ALA A 82 4.01 -11.16 -5.16
CA ALA A 82 3.61 -12.35 -4.42
C ALA A 82 2.14 -12.72 -4.67
N LEU A 83 1.25 -11.73 -4.81
CA LEU A 83 -0.15 -11.95 -5.20
C LEU A 83 -0.25 -12.48 -6.63
N ASP A 84 0.52 -11.93 -7.57
CA ASP A 84 0.56 -12.41 -8.95
C ASP A 84 0.97 -13.89 -9.01
N TYR A 85 1.96 -14.30 -8.22
CA TYR A 85 2.34 -15.71 -8.10
C TYR A 85 1.21 -16.57 -7.52
N ARG A 86 0.59 -16.14 -6.42
CA ARG A 86 -0.50 -16.87 -5.75
C ARG A 86 -1.71 -17.05 -6.66
N PHE A 87 -2.08 -16.01 -7.41
CA PHE A 87 -3.28 -15.97 -8.23
C PHE A 87 -3.02 -16.14 -9.74
N ARG A 88 -1.84 -16.63 -10.13
CA ARG A 88 -1.45 -16.84 -11.54
C ARG A 88 -2.46 -17.66 -12.36
N HIS A 89 -3.19 -18.57 -11.71
CA HIS A 89 -4.22 -19.40 -12.33
C HIS A 89 -5.44 -18.59 -12.82
N CYS A 90 -5.70 -17.40 -12.24
CA CYS A 90 -6.80 -16.51 -12.63
C CYS A 90 -6.71 -16.05 -14.11
N ALA A 91 -5.50 -15.95 -14.68
CA ALA A 91 -5.31 -15.58 -16.08
C ALA A 91 -5.96 -16.57 -17.06
N ALA A 92 -6.05 -17.85 -16.67
CA ALA A 92 -6.65 -18.91 -17.46
C ALA A 92 -8.16 -19.07 -17.19
N MET A 93 -8.73 -18.37 -16.20
CA MET A 93 -10.16 -18.49 -15.88
C MET A 93 -11.04 -18.02 -17.03
N ARG A 94 -12.10 -18.77 -17.26
CA ARG A 94 -13.13 -18.52 -18.28
C ARG A 94 -14.50 -18.81 -17.68
N PRO A 95 -15.58 -18.20 -18.20
CA PRO A 95 -16.95 -18.54 -17.82
C PRO A 95 -17.19 -20.05 -17.90
N GLY A 96 -17.89 -20.61 -16.92
CA GLY A 96 -18.24 -22.04 -16.86
C GLY A 96 -17.10 -23.00 -16.49
N LYS A 97 -15.84 -22.55 -16.47
CA LYS A 97 -14.69 -23.38 -16.00
C LYS A 97 -14.28 -23.10 -14.56
N ALA A 98 -14.40 -21.84 -14.13
CA ALA A 98 -14.12 -21.44 -12.75
C ALA A 98 -15.34 -21.69 -11.85
N GLY A 99 -15.11 -22.01 -10.58
CA GLY A 99 -16.19 -22.08 -9.60
C GLY A 99 -16.81 -20.69 -9.41
N PRO A 100 -18.15 -20.56 -9.26
CA PRO A 100 -18.79 -19.24 -9.23
C PRO A 100 -18.32 -18.35 -8.06
N ASP A 101 -17.88 -18.95 -6.95
CA ASP A 101 -17.37 -18.21 -5.78
C ASP A 101 -15.83 -18.19 -5.71
N GLU A 102 -15.15 -18.70 -6.74
CA GLU A 102 -13.69 -18.67 -6.85
C GLU A 102 -13.21 -17.23 -7.06
N ILE A 103 -12.08 -16.87 -6.44
CA ILE A 103 -11.56 -15.51 -6.52
C ILE A 103 -11.02 -15.27 -7.93
N TYR A 104 -11.52 -14.22 -8.57
CA TYR A 104 -10.93 -13.67 -9.77
C TYR A 104 -10.00 -12.52 -9.39
N TYR A 105 -8.73 -12.63 -9.73
CA TYR A 105 -7.70 -11.60 -9.53
C TYR A 105 -7.02 -11.29 -10.86
N HIS A 106 -6.84 -10.00 -11.13
CA HIS A 106 -6.07 -9.50 -12.27
C HIS A 106 -5.35 -8.23 -11.86
N ARG A 107 -4.06 -8.14 -12.18
CA ARG A 107 -3.23 -6.94 -11.99
C ARG A 107 -2.80 -6.44 -13.35
N GLU A 108 -2.82 -5.12 -13.50
CA GLU A 108 -2.35 -4.46 -14.72
C GLU A 108 -1.68 -3.13 -14.44
N LEU A 109 -0.84 -2.72 -15.38
CA LEU A 109 -0.31 -1.36 -15.43
C LEU A 109 -1.43 -0.40 -15.82
N LEU A 110 -1.85 0.43 -14.86
CA LEU A 110 -2.79 1.51 -15.13
C LEU A 110 -2.10 2.60 -15.96
N CYS A 111 -0.98 3.12 -15.48
CA CYS A 111 -0.14 4.11 -16.17
C CYS A 111 1.26 4.17 -15.54
N HIS A 112 2.13 4.99 -16.11
CA HIS A 112 3.39 5.35 -15.48
C HIS A 112 3.29 6.71 -14.81
N SER A 113 3.97 6.85 -13.68
CA SER A 113 4.22 8.14 -13.03
C SER A 113 5.26 8.97 -13.81
N LEU A 114 5.56 10.19 -13.33
CA LEU A 114 6.54 11.07 -13.96
C LEU A 114 7.94 10.47 -13.94
N ASP A 115 8.30 9.75 -12.88
CA ASP A 115 9.58 9.04 -12.76
C ASP A 115 9.54 7.62 -13.33
N ARG A 116 8.55 7.33 -14.17
CA ARG A 116 8.39 6.04 -14.85
C ARG A 116 8.17 4.86 -13.90
N GLN A 117 7.73 5.10 -12.67
CA GLN A 117 7.27 4.03 -11.79
C GLN A 117 5.88 3.55 -12.23
N ARG A 118 5.59 2.27 -11.95
CA ARG A 118 4.30 1.67 -12.30
C ARG A 118 3.25 2.13 -11.30
N VAL A 119 2.11 2.56 -11.82
CA VAL A 119 0.88 2.69 -11.04
C VAL A 119 0.01 1.49 -11.42
N ASP A 120 -0.19 0.58 -10.47
CA ASP A 120 -0.92 -0.65 -10.69
C ASP A 120 -2.40 -0.51 -10.36
N LEU A 121 -3.23 -1.19 -11.13
CA LEU A 121 -4.64 -1.44 -10.82
C LEU A 121 -4.84 -2.93 -10.59
N LEU A 122 -5.47 -3.27 -9.46
CA LEU A 122 -5.95 -4.61 -9.17
C LEU A 122 -7.45 -4.67 -9.43
N THR A 123 -7.88 -5.71 -10.13
CA THR A 123 -9.27 -6.10 -10.29
C THR A 123 -9.51 -7.37 -9.48
N ILE A 124 -10.36 -7.28 -8.46
CA ILE A 124 -10.67 -8.40 -7.56
C ILE A 124 -12.17 -8.60 -7.46
N THR A 125 -12.64 -9.81 -7.70
CA THR A 125 -14.05 -10.20 -7.55
C THR A 125 -14.15 -11.73 -7.41
N ASP A 126 -15.34 -12.30 -7.52
CA ASP A 126 -15.52 -13.73 -7.78
C ASP A 126 -15.97 -13.98 -9.22
N CYS A 127 -15.95 -15.24 -9.65
CA CYS A 127 -16.29 -15.62 -11.02
C CYS A 127 -17.79 -15.59 -11.35
N HIS A 128 -18.67 -15.24 -10.40
CA HIS A 128 -20.10 -15.13 -10.64
C HIS A 128 -20.40 -14.03 -11.67
N GLY A 129 -21.15 -14.36 -12.72
CA GLY A 129 -21.47 -13.41 -13.79
C GLY A 129 -20.28 -12.99 -14.65
N MET A 130 -19.17 -13.74 -14.62
CA MET A 130 -18.05 -13.56 -15.54
C MET A 130 -18.50 -13.76 -16.98
N THR A 131 -18.05 -12.87 -17.86
CA THR A 131 -18.26 -12.98 -19.31
C THR A 131 -16.94 -13.28 -20.02
N ASP A 132 -17.01 -13.72 -21.28
CA ASP A 132 -15.81 -13.87 -22.13
C ASP A 132 -15.28 -12.54 -22.65
N GLN A 133 -16.00 -11.43 -22.44
CA GLN A 133 -15.53 -10.11 -22.84
C GLN A 133 -14.50 -9.58 -21.83
N GLU A 134 -13.52 -8.85 -22.35
CA GLU A 134 -12.60 -8.07 -21.54
C GLU A 134 -13.19 -6.68 -21.29
N GLU A 135 -12.76 -6.01 -20.22
CA GLU A 135 -13.15 -4.63 -19.96
C GLU A 135 -12.57 -3.65 -20.98
N ASP A 136 -13.38 -2.65 -21.34
CA ASP A 136 -13.01 -1.60 -22.29
C ASP A 136 -11.77 -0.79 -21.85
N ARG A 137 -11.08 -0.22 -22.84
CA ARG A 137 -10.01 0.76 -22.64
C ARG A 137 -10.55 2.15 -22.98
N PHE A 138 -11.08 2.83 -21.97
CA PHE A 138 -11.83 4.08 -22.15
C PHE A 138 -10.97 5.35 -22.23
N ASP A 139 -9.68 5.32 -21.87
CA ASP A 139 -8.75 6.44 -22.00
C ASP A 139 -7.44 5.95 -22.63
N GLU A 140 -6.94 6.69 -23.63
CA GLU A 140 -5.73 6.33 -24.36
C GLU A 140 -4.46 6.37 -23.50
N ARG A 141 -4.47 7.16 -22.43
CA ARG A 141 -3.35 7.34 -21.48
C ARG A 141 -3.35 6.27 -20.38
N LEU A 142 -4.41 5.46 -20.30
CA LEU A 142 -4.53 4.35 -19.37
C LEU A 142 -4.32 3.01 -20.09
N PHE A 143 -3.91 2.00 -19.34
CA PHE A 143 -3.75 0.62 -19.80
C PHE A 143 -2.79 0.53 -20.99
N LEU A 144 -1.58 1.07 -20.77
CA LEU A 144 -0.57 1.30 -21.80
C LEU A 144 -0.03 0.01 -22.44
N GLU A 145 -0.09 -1.11 -21.73
CA GLU A 145 0.30 -2.43 -22.25
C GLU A 145 -0.83 -3.00 -23.13
N ARG A 146 -0.93 -2.50 -24.37
CA ARG A 146 -1.99 -2.88 -25.34
C ARG A 146 -1.98 -4.36 -25.73
N SER A 147 -0.80 -5.01 -25.68
CA SER A 147 -0.65 -6.44 -25.96
C SER A 147 -1.17 -7.34 -24.84
N ASN A 148 -1.34 -6.81 -23.62
CA ASN A 148 -1.78 -7.59 -22.47
C ASN A 148 -3.30 -7.56 -22.40
N PRO A 149 -3.98 -8.69 -22.19
CA PRO A 149 -5.44 -8.73 -22.05
C PRO A 149 -5.89 -7.94 -20.83
N ARG A 150 -7.01 -7.23 -20.98
CA ARG A 150 -7.71 -6.53 -19.89
C ARG A 150 -8.43 -7.58 -19.00
N PRO A 151 -8.82 -7.22 -17.76
CA PRO A 151 -9.61 -8.12 -16.92
C PRO A 151 -10.94 -8.47 -17.59
N ARG A 152 -11.51 -9.63 -17.26
CA ARG A 152 -12.85 -10.04 -17.71
C ARG A 152 -13.93 -9.08 -17.21
N ALA A 153 -14.99 -8.91 -17.98
CA ALA A 153 -16.12 -8.06 -17.64
C ALA A 153 -17.17 -8.80 -16.80
N PHE A 154 -17.75 -8.07 -15.83
CA PHE A 154 -18.79 -8.54 -14.91
C PHE A 154 -19.96 -7.53 -14.87
N PRO A 155 -20.75 -7.41 -15.95
CA PRO A 155 -21.74 -6.34 -16.12
C PRO A 155 -22.85 -6.33 -15.06
N GLY A 156 -23.11 -7.47 -14.39
CA GLY A 156 -24.09 -7.58 -13.32
C GLY A 156 -23.60 -7.10 -11.94
N LYS A 157 -22.33 -6.71 -11.82
CA LYS A 157 -21.71 -6.31 -10.54
C LYS A 157 -21.44 -4.81 -10.51
N ARG A 158 -21.56 -4.22 -9.31
CA ARG A 158 -21.21 -2.80 -9.10
C ARG A 158 -19.70 -2.65 -8.94
N VAL A 159 -19.16 -1.53 -9.40
CA VAL A 159 -17.73 -1.24 -9.21
C VAL A 159 -17.52 -0.53 -7.87
N PHE A 160 -16.50 -0.96 -7.13
CA PHE A 160 -16.02 -0.29 -5.91
C PHE A 160 -14.55 0.07 -6.09
N LEU A 161 -14.25 1.37 -6.20
CA LEU A 161 -12.89 1.88 -6.42
C LEU A 161 -12.27 2.29 -5.07
N VAL A 162 -11.08 1.79 -4.77
CA VAL A 162 -10.26 2.22 -3.64
C VAL A 162 -8.89 2.61 -4.16
N SER A 163 -8.39 3.76 -3.74
CA SER A 163 -7.02 4.17 -3.98
C SER A 163 -6.35 4.58 -2.68
N SER A 164 -5.02 4.51 -2.65
CA SER A 164 -4.24 4.92 -1.49
C SER A 164 -2.97 5.68 -1.91
N ARG A 165 -2.36 6.38 -0.95
CA ARG A 165 -1.10 7.13 -1.11
C ARG A 165 -1.11 8.17 -2.24
N VAL A 166 -2.14 9.02 -2.27
CA VAL A 166 -2.11 10.27 -3.05
C VAL A 166 -1.07 11.22 -2.45
N HIS A 167 -1.08 11.34 -1.12
CA HIS A 167 -0.03 12.01 -0.38
C HIS A 167 1.02 10.98 0.08
N PRO A 168 2.30 11.16 -0.28
CA PRO A 168 3.31 10.12 -0.08
C PRO A 168 3.64 9.86 1.39
N GLY A 169 3.55 10.89 2.24
CA GLY A 169 3.82 10.80 3.68
C GLY A 169 2.70 10.18 4.52
N GLU A 170 1.52 9.92 3.95
CA GLU A 170 0.38 9.30 4.65
C GLU A 170 0.50 7.77 4.66
N THR A 171 1.58 7.25 5.22
CA THR A 171 1.86 5.80 5.24
C THR A 171 0.78 4.94 5.92
N PRO A 172 0.01 5.42 6.94
CA PRO A 172 -1.09 4.63 7.49
C PRO A 172 -2.13 4.21 6.45
N ALA A 173 -2.31 4.97 5.37
CA ALA A 173 -3.21 4.62 4.28
C ALA A 173 -2.82 3.30 3.61
N SER A 174 -1.52 2.99 3.48
CA SER A 174 -1.06 1.71 2.93
C SER A 174 -1.42 0.54 3.82
N PHE A 175 -1.32 0.69 5.15
CA PHE A 175 -1.72 -0.38 6.08
C PHE A 175 -3.22 -0.63 6.06
N VAL A 176 -4.04 0.42 5.98
CA VAL A 176 -5.50 0.29 5.83
C VAL A 176 -5.84 -0.39 4.51
N PHE A 177 -5.22 0.04 3.40
CA PHE A 177 -5.40 -0.55 2.09
C PHE A 177 -5.02 -2.05 2.10
N ASN A 178 -3.87 -2.39 2.68
CA ASN A 178 -3.38 -3.76 2.75
C ASN A 178 -4.27 -4.65 3.62
N GLY A 179 -4.78 -4.14 4.74
CA GLY A 179 -5.75 -4.86 5.56
C GLY A 179 -7.06 -5.13 4.81
N PHE A 180 -7.54 -4.16 4.03
CA PHE A 180 -8.71 -4.34 3.16
C PHE A 180 -8.44 -5.36 2.04
N LEU A 181 -7.30 -5.25 1.36
CA LEU A 181 -6.86 -6.17 0.32
C LEU A 181 -6.74 -7.61 0.84
N GLU A 182 -6.12 -7.79 2.00
CA GLU A 182 -6.03 -9.10 2.65
C GLU A 182 -7.41 -9.65 2.97
N PHE A 183 -8.29 -8.83 3.56
CA PHE A 183 -9.65 -9.22 3.89
C PHE A 183 -10.43 -9.67 2.66
N ILE A 184 -10.43 -8.90 1.57
CA ILE A 184 -11.18 -9.25 0.36
C ILE A 184 -10.58 -10.44 -0.39
N LEU A 185 -9.35 -10.85 -0.09
CA LEU A 185 -8.70 -12.04 -0.63
C LEU A 185 -8.82 -13.28 0.29
N ARG A 186 -9.55 -13.20 1.41
CA ARG A 186 -9.87 -14.37 2.25
C ARG A 186 -10.91 -15.24 1.56
N GLU A 187 -10.53 -16.48 1.26
CA GLU A 187 -11.37 -17.46 0.57
C GLU A 187 -12.50 -17.99 1.47
N ALA A 188 -12.18 -18.25 2.74
CA ALA A 188 -13.11 -18.82 3.72
C ALA A 188 -13.99 -17.77 4.45
N ASP A 189 -13.74 -16.48 4.30
CA ASP A 189 -14.53 -15.44 4.99
C ASP A 189 -15.83 -15.17 4.22
N ALA A 190 -16.97 -15.48 4.84
CA ALA A 190 -18.29 -15.33 4.23
C ALA A 190 -18.63 -13.88 3.85
N ARG A 191 -18.12 -12.89 4.61
CA ARG A 191 -18.35 -11.47 4.31
C ARG A 191 -17.56 -11.08 3.06
N ALA A 192 -16.31 -11.52 2.96
CA ALA A 192 -15.47 -11.27 1.79
C ALA A 192 -16.05 -11.93 0.54
N ARG A 193 -16.54 -13.18 0.64
CA ARG A 193 -17.27 -13.87 -0.45
C ARG A 193 -18.50 -13.08 -0.90
N GLN A 194 -19.35 -12.67 0.04
CA GLN A 194 -20.56 -11.91 -0.30
C GLN A 194 -20.23 -10.58 -0.98
N LEU A 195 -19.18 -9.89 -0.52
CA LEU A 195 -18.71 -8.66 -1.15
C LEU A 195 -18.21 -8.90 -2.58
N ARG A 196 -17.41 -9.94 -2.81
CA ARG A 196 -16.94 -10.33 -4.16
C ARG A 196 -18.08 -10.72 -5.10
N ARG A 197 -19.17 -11.26 -4.56
CA ARG A 197 -20.37 -11.59 -5.34
C ARG A 197 -21.12 -10.36 -5.84
N LEU A 198 -21.10 -9.28 -5.06
CA LEU A 198 -21.83 -8.04 -5.36
C LEU A 198 -21.00 -7.01 -6.13
N PHE A 199 -19.67 -7.04 -5.96
CA PHE A 199 -18.80 -5.96 -6.42
C PHE A 199 -17.60 -6.46 -7.23
N VAL A 200 -17.19 -5.63 -8.19
CA VAL A 200 -15.85 -5.65 -8.77
C VAL A 200 -15.02 -4.60 -8.05
N PHE A 201 -14.01 -5.05 -7.31
CA PHE A 201 -13.10 -4.16 -6.62
C PHE A 201 -12.00 -3.71 -7.57
N LYS A 202 -11.87 -2.40 -7.73
CA LYS A 202 -10.80 -1.73 -8.47
C LYS A 202 -9.89 -1.07 -7.45
N LEU A 203 -8.69 -1.60 -7.25
CA LEU A 203 -7.82 -1.19 -6.15
C LEU A 203 -6.51 -0.64 -6.70
N ILE A 204 -6.17 0.59 -6.34
CA ILE A 204 -4.90 1.25 -6.69
C ILE A 204 -4.07 1.41 -5.41
N PRO A 205 -3.08 0.53 -5.17
CA PRO A 205 -2.33 0.51 -3.91
C PRO A 205 -1.55 1.80 -3.68
N MET A 206 -1.02 2.42 -4.74
CA MET A 206 -0.18 3.61 -4.63
C MET A 206 -0.36 4.53 -5.83
N LEU A 207 -1.05 5.66 -5.63
CA LEU A 207 -1.27 6.66 -6.68
C LEU A 207 -0.06 7.57 -6.93
N ASN A 208 0.77 7.81 -5.92
CA ASN A 208 1.93 8.71 -6.01
C ASN A 208 3.24 7.99 -5.68
N PRO A 209 3.67 7.01 -6.51
CA PRO A 209 4.90 6.27 -6.25
C PRO A 209 6.15 7.17 -6.28
N ASP A 210 6.14 8.23 -7.09
CA ASP A 210 7.26 9.20 -7.19
C ASP A 210 7.45 9.93 -5.89
N GLY A 211 6.37 10.46 -5.32
CA GLY A 211 6.40 11.06 -4.01
C GLY A 211 6.87 10.07 -2.95
N VAL A 212 6.47 8.81 -3.01
CA VAL A 212 6.90 7.81 -2.01
C VAL A 212 8.39 7.49 -2.11
N THR A 213 8.92 7.38 -3.32
CA THR A 213 10.34 7.08 -3.56
C THR A 213 11.24 8.29 -3.34
N ARG A 214 10.79 9.49 -3.74
CA ARG A 214 11.53 10.76 -3.55
C ARG A 214 11.44 11.30 -2.14
N VAL A 215 10.31 11.07 -1.45
CA VAL A 215 10.24 11.23 0.00
C VAL A 215 10.94 10.02 0.62
N THR A 216 12.23 9.92 0.33
CA THR A 216 13.19 9.50 1.32
C THR A 216 12.87 10.35 2.54
N ILE A 217 12.31 9.75 3.59
CA ILE A 217 12.78 10.14 4.93
C ILE A 217 12.33 11.57 5.36
N ALA A 218 11.08 11.98 5.13
CA ALA A 218 10.53 13.18 5.80
C ALA A 218 9.65 12.74 7.00
N PRO A 219 10.20 12.52 8.22
CA PRO A 219 11.52 12.81 8.75
C PRO A 219 12.21 11.54 9.29
N THR A 220 13.12 10.94 8.53
CA THR A 220 14.08 10.00 9.13
C THR A 220 15.31 10.78 9.52
N ALA A 221 15.31 11.23 10.77
CA ALA A 221 16.57 11.49 11.43
C ALA A 221 17.39 10.19 11.35
N VAL A 222 18.60 10.30 10.84
CA VAL A 222 19.57 9.21 10.81
C VAL A 222 20.65 9.59 11.79
N VAL A 223 20.89 8.73 12.77
CA VAL A 223 21.95 8.92 13.75
C VAL A 223 22.85 7.69 13.72
N SER A 224 24.12 7.91 13.38
CA SER A 224 25.18 6.90 13.44
C SER A 224 26.07 7.21 14.64
N ILE A 225 26.38 6.18 15.44
CA ILE A 225 27.18 6.30 16.68
C ILE A 225 28.44 5.44 16.59
#